data_AF-A0A0G1U4L6-F1
#
_entry.id   AF-A0A0G1U4L6-F1
#
_cell.length_a   1.000
_cell.length_b   1.000
_cell.length_c   1.000
_cell.angle_alpha   90.00
_cell.angle_beta   90.00
_cell.angle_gamma   90.00
#
_symmetry.space_group_name_H-M   'P 1'
#
loop_
_entity.id
_entity.type
_entity.pdbx_description
1 polymer ?
#
loop_
_entity_poly.entity_id
_entity_poly.type
_entity_poly.pdbx_seq_one_letter_code
_entity_poly.pdbx_strand_id
1 'polypeptide(L)'
;MASSTPCAHSLPVIDGVFNAGIGDTLECSDVLNFNFEDTNSVYLQVDVSSDNLSFETLSPRQRVDSSGFAINAATLRGRVPGNTPNTLLRLDSTGGYTIVGNMGVDTLSGFNGNLLSLQTASTTRFKVDQGARVTIGTDTSSGLSQLTVVSTSSASIPLTLQGFSGQLSNLFQIASSSGANLVMISSGGNLTVTGSTTISGVINASGGINLLSILNCNGSGLLETNSSGGIQCGVDDIGSGGSGDTVFDPINGAIRLTTSTVRVGFGTTTPYAKLSIQGNTNGTPSTTVAILPASGQAANILDIYTTAGVLNTVIDSLNRFGLGTTSPGFTLSVAGTLGVTGTSSLQGAEAIFINDTGNLLVGGTVSITGSSTIQGELNVGATSTLSGIQNTGFITTTGNI
;
A
#
# COMPACT_ATOMS: atom_id res chain seq x y z
N MET A 1 -34.86 -56.04 -66.77
CA MET A 1 -35.04 -56.12 -68.23
C MET A 1 -35.62 -57.48 -68.53
N ALA A 2 -36.92 -57.54 -68.79
CA ALA A 2 -37.62 -58.74 -69.25
C ALA A 2 -37.13 -59.10 -70.66
N SER A 3 -36.89 -60.38 -70.89
CA SER A 3 -36.29 -60.92 -72.12
C SER A 3 -37.36 -61.67 -72.93
N SER A 4 -37.59 -61.18 -74.15
CA SER A 4 -38.13 -61.88 -75.34
C SER A 4 -39.54 -62.49 -75.27
N THR A 5 -40.50 -61.79 -75.90
CA THR A 5 -41.83 -62.25 -76.38
C THR A 5 -42.74 -62.91 -75.33
N PRO A 6 -43.80 -62.23 -74.85
CA PRO A 6 -44.81 -62.86 -73.98
C PRO A 6 -45.39 -64.10 -74.69
N CYS A 7 -45.26 -65.29 -74.09
CA CYS A 7 -46.01 -66.44 -74.58
C CYS A 7 -47.45 -66.38 -74.05
N ALA A 8 -48.42 -66.68 -74.92
CA ALA A 8 -49.82 -66.65 -74.57
C ALA A 8 -50.16 -67.81 -73.63
N HIS A 9 -50.70 -67.50 -72.45
CA HIS A 9 -51.11 -68.47 -71.45
C HIS A 9 -52.61 -68.29 -71.16
N SER A 10 -53.40 -69.35 -71.31
CA SER A 10 -54.84 -69.32 -71.05
C SER A 10 -55.13 -69.79 -69.63
N LEU A 11 -55.65 -68.91 -68.78
CA LEU A 11 -56.06 -69.22 -67.41
C LEU A 11 -57.58 -69.39 -67.35
N PRO A 12 -58.11 -70.41 -66.65
CA PRO A 12 -59.54 -70.52 -66.40
C PRO A 12 -59.97 -69.39 -65.46
N VAL A 13 -60.98 -68.63 -65.88
CA VAL A 13 -61.64 -67.63 -65.05
C VAL A 13 -62.95 -68.24 -64.56
N ILE A 14 -63.11 -68.38 -63.25
CA ILE A 14 -64.34 -68.87 -62.62
C ILE A 14 -64.90 -67.72 -61.79
N ASP A 15 -66.12 -67.28 -62.10
CA ASP A 15 -66.82 -66.17 -61.43
C ASP A 15 -66.00 -64.86 -61.34
N GLY A 16 -65.23 -64.56 -62.38
CA GLY A 16 -64.42 -63.34 -62.45
C GLY A 16 -63.09 -63.40 -61.68
N VAL A 17 -62.74 -64.56 -61.12
CA VAL A 17 -61.47 -64.80 -60.44
C VAL A 17 -60.57 -65.68 -61.28
N PHE A 18 -59.31 -65.29 -61.41
CA PHE A 18 -58.24 -66.10 -61.99
C PHE A 18 -57.05 -66.13 -61.03
N ASN A 19 -56.22 -67.16 -61.14
CA ASN A 19 -54.99 -67.28 -60.38
C ASN A 19 -53.84 -67.41 -61.36
N ALA A 20 -52.82 -66.55 -61.21
CA ALA A 20 -51.64 -66.53 -62.05
C ALA A 20 -50.39 -66.48 -61.17
N GLY A 21 -49.43 -67.38 -61.40
CA GLY A 21 -48.15 -67.38 -60.70
C GLY A 21 -47.24 -66.26 -61.21
N ILE A 22 -47.17 -65.13 -60.51
CA ILE A 22 -46.23 -64.04 -60.85
C ILE A 22 -44.81 -64.50 -60.50
N GLY A 23 -43.92 -64.53 -61.49
CA GLY A 23 -42.54 -65.01 -61.30
C GLY A 23 -42.35 -66.50 -61.59
N ASP A 24 -43.42 -67.23 -61.92
CA ASP A 24 -43.33 -68.66 -62.26
C ASP A 24 -42.93 -68.84 -63.74
N THR A 25 -41.65 -69.10 -63.95
CA THR A 25 -41.07 -69.28 -65.29
C THR A 25 -41.56 -70.54 -66.02
N LEU A 26 -42.28 -71.45 -65.35
CA LEU A 26 -42.89 -72.62 -65.99
C LEU A 26 -44.26 -72.29 -66.63
N GLU A 27 -44.91 -71.21 -66.19
CA GLU A 27 -46.20 -70.73 -66.69
C GLU A 27 -46.07 -69.48 -67.58
N CYS A 28 -45.00 -69.38 -68.38
CA CYS A 28 -44.81 -68.25 -69.30
C CYS A 28 -44.62 -66.87 -68.62
N SER A 29 -44.35 -66.80 -67.30
CA SER A 29 -43.98 -65.56 -66.61
C SER A 29 -42.47 -65.31 -66.66
N ASP A 30 -42.05 -64.04 -66.65
CA ASP A 30 -40.66 -63.66 -66.42
C ASP A 30 -40.24 -63.95 -64.97
N VAL A 31 -38.93 -64.13 -64.74
CA VAL A 31 -38.36 -64.17 -63.39
C VAL A 31 -38.70 -62.87 -62.66
N LEU A 32 -39.33 -62.96 -61.49
CA LEU A 32 -39.64 -61.81 -60.64
C LEU A 32 -38.37 -61.25 -59.98
N ASN A 33 -37.60 -60.44 -60.73
CA ASN A 33 -36.46 -59.65 -60.23
C ASN A 33 -36.93 -58.23 -59.83
N PHE A 34 -37.93 -58.15 -58.97
CA PHE A 34 -38.39 -56.88 -58.42
C PHE A 34 -37.95 -56.78 -56.96
N ASN A 35 -37.18 -55.75 -56.62
CA ASN A 35 -36.77 -55.52 -55.23
C ASN A 35 -37.88 -54.80 -54.45
N PHE A 36 -38.63 -55.53 -53.65
CA PHE A 36 -39.70 -54.98 -52.81
C PHE A 36 -39.21 -54.08 -51.66
N GLU A 37 -37.89 -53.94 -51.48
CA GLU A 37 -37.26 -53.08 -50.47
C GLU A 37 -37.06 -51.62 -50.95
N ASP A 38 -37.03 -51.37 -52.27
CA ASP A 38 -36.62 -50.06 -52.81
C ASP A 38 -37.79 -49.12 -53.13
N THR A 39 -39.02 -49.62 -53.18
CA THR A 39 -40.20 -48.85 -53.60
C THR A 39 -41.36 -49.01 -52.64
N ASN A 40 -41.96 -47.89 -52.21
CA ASN A 40 -43.07 -47.83 -51.24
C ASN A 40 -44.46 -48.14 -51.85
N SER A 41 -44.58 -48.17 -53.17
CA SER A 41 -45.86 -48.40 -53.85
C SER A 41 -45.65 -49.21 -55.12
N VAL A 42 -46.13 -50.45 -55.10
CA VAL A 42 -46.06 -51.39 -56.22
C VAL A 42 -47.49 -51.74 -56.61
N TYR A 43 -47.81 -51.73 -57.90
CA TYR A 43 -49.15 -52.01 -58.42
C TYR A 43 -49.09 -53.09 -59.50
N LEU A 44 -49.89 -54.13 -59.33
CA LEU A 44 -50.10 -55.13 -60.37
C LEU A 44 -50.94 -54.52 -61.50
N GLN A 45 -50.45 -54.64 -62.73
CA GLN A 45 -51.23 -54.34 -63.94
C GLN A 45 -51.72 -55.66 -64.51
N VAL A 46 -53.00 -55.72 -64.83
CA VAL A 46 -53.59 -56.87 -65.52
C VAL A 46 -54.16 -56.35 -66.83
N ASP A 47 -53.65 -56.88 -67.93
CA ASP A 47 -54.11 -56.58 -69.28
C ASP A 47 -54.76 -57.85 -69.83
N VAL A 48 -56.05 -57.78 -70.16
CA VAL A 48 -56.82 -58.92 -70.70
C VAL A 48 -57.05 -58.72 -72.19
N SER A 49 -57.01 -59.81 -72.96
CA SER A 49 -57.25 -59.78 -74.41
C SER A 49 -58.09 -60.96 -74.83
N SER A 50 -59.03 -60.74 -75.75
CA SER A 50 -59.83 -61.80 -76.37
C SER A 50 -59.26 -62.31 -77.70
N ASP A 51 -58.32 -61.59 -78.31
CA ASP A 51 -57.79 -61.85 -79.65
C ASP A 51 -56.25 -61.89 -79.72
N ASN A 52 -55.58 -61.68 -78.58
CA ASN A 52 -54.13 -61.58 -78.44
C ASN A 52 -53.49 -60.46 -79.31
N LEU A 53 -54.29 -59.46 -79.71
CA LEU A 53 -53.89 -58.30 -80.52
C LEU A 53 -54.30 -56.98 -79.85
N SER A 54 -55.44 -56.95 -79.16
CA SER A 54 -55.96 -55.80 -78.42
C SER A 54 -56.11 -56.13 -76.93
N PHE A 55 -55.59 -55.27 -76.06
CA PHE A 55 -55.56 -55.49 -74.62
C PHE A 55 -56.36 -54.39 -73.90
N GLU A 56 -57.21 -54.78 -72.96
CA GLU A 56 -57.86 -53.88 -72.02
C GLU A 56 -57.14 -53.95 -70.66
N THR A 57 -56.65 -52.81 -70.19
CA THR A 57 -56.08 -52.69 -68.85
C THR A 57 -57.18 -52.61 -67.81
N LEU A 58 -57.22 -53.58 -66.89
CA LEU A 58 -58.19 -53.58 -65.80
C LEU A 58 -57.85 -52.49 -64.78
N SER A 59 -58.85 -51.66 -64.47
CA SER A 59 -58.78 -50.60 -63.48
C SER A 59 -59.90 -50.80 -62.44
N PRO A 60 -59.63 -50.63 -61.13
CA PRO A 60 -58.39 -50.15 -60.52
C PRO A 60 -57.28 -51.21 -60.42
N ARG A 61 -56.01 -50.79 -60.55
CA ARG A 61 -54.83 -51.64 -60.34
C ARG A 61 -54.73 -52.05 -58.88
N GLN A 62 -54.51 -53.34 -58.62
CA GLN A 62 -54.36 -53.85 -57.26
C GLN A 62 -52.96 -53.50 -56.73
N ARG A 63 -52.91 -52.95 -55.52
CA ARG A 63 -51.64 -52.68 -54.83
C ARG A 63 -51.05 -53.98 -54.31
N VAL A 64 -49.74 -54.15 -54.52
CA VAL A 64 -48.94 -55.19 -53.87
C VAL A 64 -48.19 -54.52 -52.73
N ASP A 65 -48.32 -55.06 -51.52
CA ASP A 65 -47.64 -54.50 -50.36
C ASP A 65 -46.12 -54.66 -50.52
N SER A 66 -45.39 -53.55 -50.39
CA SER A 66 -43.92 -53.58 -50.31
C SER A 66 -43.48 -54.11 -48.94
N SER A 67 -42.20 -54.43 -48.77
CA SER A 67 -41.71 -54.93 -47.49
C SER A 67 -42.02 -53.94 -46.35
N GLY A 68 -42.20 -54.46 -45.13
CA GLY A 68 -42.35 -53.61 -43.95
C GLY A 68 -41.17 -52.66 -43.73
N PHE A 69 -39.98 -52.98 -44.29
CA PHE A 69 -38.81 -52.12 -44.30
C PHE A 69 -38.95 -50.97 -45.29
N ALA A 70 -39.47 -51.18 -46.51
CA ALA A 70 -39.70 -50.11 -47.51
C ALA A 70 -40.81 -49.15 -47.09
N ILE A 71 -41.88 -49.67 -46.48
CA ILE A 71 -42.99 -48.86 -45.93
C ILE A 71 -42.48 -47.96 -44.80
N ASN A 72 -41.63 -48.53 -43.93
CA ASN A 72 -41.05 -47.79 -42.82
C ASN A 72 -39.76 -47.06 -43.18
N ALA A 73 -39.08 -47.29 -44.30
CA ALA A 73 -37.82 -46.61 -44.63
C ALA A 73 -38.03 -45.10 -44.81
N ALA A 74 -39.21 -44.71 -45.31
CA ALA A 74 -39.65 -43.32 -45.33
C ALA A 74 -39.81 -42.73 -43.91
N THR A 75 -40.08 -43.55 -42.90
CA THR A 75 -40.16 -43.18 -41.48
C THR A 75 -38.86 -43.48 -40.70
N LEU A 76 -37.96 -44.31 -41.24
CA LEU A 76 -36.68 -44.74 -40.63
C LEU A 76 -35.54 -43.76 -40.91
N ARG A 77 -35.71 -42.83 -41.86
CA ARG A 77 -34.98 -41.55 -41.86
C ARG A 77 -35.63 -40.48 -40.99
N GLY A 78 -36.78 -40.78 -40.35
CA GLY A 78 -37.28 -40.15 -39.13
C GLY A 78 -37.23 -38.62 -39.06
N ARG A 79 -37.28 -37.91 -40.19
CA ARG A 79 -37.08 -36.47 -40.20
C ARG A 79 -37.74 -35.80 -41.40
N VAL A 80 -39.05 -35.63 -41.29
CA VAL A 80 -39.65 -34.36 -41.73
C VAL A 80 -39.01 -33.27 -40.85
N PRO A 81 -38.49 -32.15 -41.38
CA PRO A 81 -38.16 -30.98 -40.59
C PRO A 81 -39.43 -30.48 -39.88
N GLY A 82 -39.70 -31.03 -38.70
CA GLY A 82 -40.78 -30.58 -37.84
C GLY A 82 -40.46 -29.19 -37.34
N ASN A 83 -41.12 -28.21 -37.94
CA ASN A 83 -41.32 -26.84 -37.48
C ASN A 83 -42.35 -26.77 -36.33
N THR A 84 -42.47 -27.83 -35.53
CA THR A 84 -43.37 -27.91 -34.37
C THR A 84 -42.58 -28.08 -33.06
N PRO A 85 -43.12 -27.66 -31.90
CA PRO A 85 -42.37 -27.34 -30.68
C PRO A 85 -41.67 -28.50 -29.91
N ASN A 86 -41.38 -29.64 -30.52
CA ASN A 86 -40.83 -30.83 -29.85
C ASN A 86 -39.57 -31.42 -30.54
N THR A 87 -38.72 -30.59 -31.15
CA THR A 87 -37.38 -31.05 -31.55
C THR A 87 -36.39 -30.93 -30.39
N LEU A 88 -36.02 -32.08 -29.82
CA LEU A 88 -35.23 -32.28 -28.60
C LEU A 88 -33.74 -31.85 -28.66
N LEU A 89 -33.32 -30.91 -29.54
CA LEU A 89 -31.94 -30.46 -29.88
C LEU A 89 -31.45 -30.98 -31.26
N ARG A 90 -31.05 -30.07 -32.17
CA ARG A 90 -30.51 -30.40 -33.50
C ARG A 90 -29.05 -29.98 -33.63
N LEU A 91 -28.11 -30.90 -33.48
CA LEU A 91 -26.70 -30.58 -33.74
C LEU A 91 -26.49 -30.33 -35.25
N ASP A 92 -25.74 -29.29 -35.61
CA ASP A 92 -25.24 -29.03 -36.95
C ASP A 92 -24.08 -29.97 -37.30
N SER A 93 -23.53 -29.85 -38.51
CA SER A 93 -22.43 -30.71 -39.00
C SER A 93 -21.12 -30.56 -38.21
N THR A 94 -21.02 -29.56 -37.33
CA THR A 94 -19.89 -29.33 -36.42
C THR A 94 -20.21 -29.69 -34.96
N GLY A 95 -21.42 -30.21 -34.69
CA GLY A 95 -21.88 -30.48 -33.32
C GLY A 95 -22.44 -29.25 -32.60
N GLY A 96 -22.56 -28.10 -33.28
CA GLY A 96 -23.15 -26.88 -32.73
C GLY A 96 -24.69 -26.92 -32.75
N TYR A 97 -25.35 -26.12 -31.94
CA TYR A 97 -26.80 -25.94 -32.00
C TYR A 97 -27.14 -24.47 -31.89
N THR A 98 -28.06 -24.01 -32.74
CA THR A 98 -28.60 -22.66 -32.70
C THR A 98 -30.07 -22.73 -32.31
N ILE A 99 -30.43 -22.12 -31.18
CA ILE A 99 -31.83 -21.91 -30.80
C ILE A 99 -32.29 -20.61 -31.47
N VAL A 100 -33.28 -20.72 -32.34
CA VAL A 100 -33.94 -19.55 -32.91
C VAL A 100 -35.06 -19.15 -31.97
N GLY A 101 -34.85 -18.05 -31.21
CA GLY A 101 -35.78 -17.55 -30.20
C GLY A 101 -35.25 -17.66 -28.77
N ASN A 102 -36.14 -17.45 -27.79
CA ASN A 102 -35.78 -17.50 -26.38
C ASN A 102 -35.67 -18.97 -25.91
N MET A 103 -34.62 -19.30 -25.15
CA MET A 103 -34.62 -20.51 -24.34
C MET A 103 -35.44 -20.24 -23.07
N GLY A 104 -36.69 -20.70 -23.04
CA GLY A 104 -37.50 -20.69 -21.82
C GLY A 104 -37.11 -21.88 -20.94
N VAL A 105 -36.71 -21.62 -19.69
CA VAL A 105 -36.62 -22.67 -18.68
C VAL A 105 -37.87 -22.58 -17.83
N ASP A 106 -38.70 -23.63 -17.87
CA ASP A 106 -39.90 -23.73 -17.05
C ASP A 106 -39.51 -23.87 -15.58
N THR A 107 -39.77 -22.83 -14.79
CA THR A 107 -39.41 -22.75 -13.37
C THR A 107 -40.45 -23.40 -12.46
N LEU A 108 -41.52 -24.01 -13.00
CA LEU A 108 -42.68 -24.44 -12.21
C LEU A 108 -42.45 -25.73 -11.41
N SER A 109 -41.44 -26.53 -11.75
CA SER A 109 -41.02 -27.70 -10.97
C SER A 109 -39.52 -27.64 -10.77
N GLY A 110 -39.06 -27.34 -9.55
CA GLY A 110 -37.65 -27.19 -9.21
C GLY A 110 -36.76 -28.21 -9.94
N PHE A 111 -35.83 -27.71 -10.75
CA PHE A 111 -34.90 -28.55 -11.49
C PHE A 111 -33.82 -29.05 -10.53
N ASN A 112 -33.47 -30.34 -10.62
CA ASN A 112 -32.30 -30.89 -9.95
C ASN A 112 -31.08 -30.64 -10.84
N GLY A 113 -30.13 -29.81 -10.37
CA GLY A 113 -28.90 -29.48 -11.11
C GLY A 113 -28.75 -28.00 -11.44
N ASN A 114 -27.96 -27.70 -12.48
CA ASN A 114 -27.66 -26.32 -12.89
C ASN A 114 -28.67 -25.84 -13.94
N LEU A 115 -29.05 -24.57 -13.89
CA LEU A 115 -29.86 -23.91 -14.91
C LEU A 115 -29.11 -23.82 -16.26
N LEU A 116 -27.83 -23.46 -16.19
CA LEU A 116 -26.93 -23.42 -17.33
C LEU A 116 -25.54 -23.86 -16.87
N SER A 117 -24.86 -24.68 -17.66
CA SER A 117 -23.50 -25.12 -17.38
C SER A 117 -22.74 -25.24 -18.69
N LEU A 118 -21.96 -24.20 -19.01
CA LEU A 118 -21.07 -24.17 -20.15
C LEU A 118 -19.70 -24.69 -19.71
N GLN A 119 -19.29 -25.81 -20.29
CA GLN A 119 -18.01 -26.46 -20.00
C GLN A 119 -17.15 -26.56 -21.26
N THR A 120 -15.83 -26.53 -21.07
CA THR A 120 -14.87 -26.86 -22.13
C THR A 120 -13.88 -27.85 -21.55
N ALA A 121 -13.75 -29.04 -22.16
CA ALA A 121 -12.88 -30.11 -21.64
C ALA A 121 -13.12 -30.39 -20.14
N SER A 122 -14.39 -30.51 -19.74
CA SER A 122 -14.83 -30.72 -18.35
C SER A 122 -14.51 -29.59 -17.36
N THR A 123 -14.00 -28.44 -17.83
CA THR A 123 -13.81 -27.24 -16.99
C THR A 123 -14.99 -26.31 -17.15
N THR A 124 -15.57 -25.84 -16.04
CA THR A 124 -16.68 -24.87 -16.08
C THR A 124 -16.18 -23.50 -16.53
N ARG A 125 -16.80 -22.97 -17.58
CA ARG A 125 -16.56 -21.61 -18.09
C ARG A 125 -17.58 -20.64 -17.53
N PHE A 126 -18.85 -21.01 -17.56
CA PHE A 126 -19.96 -20.23 -17.04
C PHE A 126 -21.04 -21.19 -16.52
N LYS A 127 -21.53 -20.95 -15.32
CA LYS A 127 -22.61 -21.74 -14.73
C LYS A 127 -23.59 -20.85 -13.99
N VAL A 128 -24.87 -21.18 -14.11
CA VAL A 128 -25.96 -20.68 -13.26
C VAL A 128 -26.54 -21.88 -12.52
N ASP A 129 -26.46 -21.90 -11.20
CA ASP A 129 -26.96 -23.02 -10.39
C ASP A 129 -28.41 -22.86 -9.95
N GLN A 130 -28.94 -23.86 -9.22
CA GLN A 130 -30.28 -23.86 -8.65
C GLN A 130 -30.54 -22.74 -7.62
N GLY A 131 -29.49 -22.14 -7.06
CA GLY A 131 -29.56 -20.99 -6.15
C GLY A 131 -29.52 -19.64 -6.88
N ALA A 132 -29.62 -19.64 -8.22
CA ALA A 132 -29.44 -18.49 -9.09
C ALA A 132 -28.06 -17.80 -8.93
N ARG A 133 -27.04 -18.56 -8.54
CA ARG A 133 -25.66 -18.06 -8.44
C ARG A 133 -24.95 -18.23 -9.77
N VAL A 134 -24.23 -17.21 -10.17
CA VAL A 134 -23.40 -17.20 -11.37
C VAL A 134 -21.96 -17.52 -10.98
N THR A 135 -21.37 -18.54 -11.59
CA THR A 135 -19.94 -18.83 -11.47
C THR A 135 -19.25 -18.75 -12.82
N ILE A 136 -18.06 -18.15 -12.84
CA ILE A 136 -17.21 -18.02 -14.03
C ILE A 136 -15.85 -18.62 -13.70
N GLY A 137 -15.40 -19.57 -14.52
CA GLY A 137 -14.12 -20.28 -14.35
C GLY A 137 -14.06 -21.32 -13.22
N THR A 138 -15.12 -21.46 -12.42
CA THR A 138 -15.27 -22.48 -11.36
C THR A 138 -16.68 -23.09 -11.39
N ASP A 139 -16.84 -24.30 -10.87
CA ASP A 139 -18.13 -24.97 -10.66
C ASP A 139 -18.73 -24.76 -9.26
N THR A 140 -17.97 -24.11 -8.36
CA THR A 140 -18.32 -23.86 -6.96
C THR A 140 -18.45 -22.36 -6.67
N SER A 141 -19.58 -21.96 -6.07
CA SER A 141 -19.76 -20.58 -5.58
C SER A 141 -18.95 -20.35 -4.31
N SER A 142 -18.36 -19.16 -4.15
CA SER A 142 -17.70 -18.77 -2.91
C SER A 142 -18.74 -18.41 -1.84
N GLY A 143 -19.04 -19.35 -0.93
CA GLY A 143 -20.05 -19.18 0.11
C GLY A 143 -21.44 -18.90 -0.47
N LEU A 144 -22.08 -17.81 -0.02
CA LEU A 144 -23.39 -17.36 -0.48
C LEU A 144 -23.32 -16.29 -1.59
N SER A 145 -22.16 -16.11 -2.23
CA SER A 145 -21.98 -15.08 -3.26
C SER A 145 -22.82 -15.36 -4.50
N GLN A 146 -23.60 -14.35 -4.95
CA GLN A 146 -24.41 -14.45 -6.18
C GLN A 146 -23.54 -14.46 -7.46
N LEU A 147 -22.34 -13.88 -7.41
CA LEU A 147 -21.37 -13.93 -8.49
C LEU A 147 -20.02 -14.40 -7.92
N THR A 148 -19.46 -15.45 -8.51
CA THR A 148 -18.11 -15.93 -8.22
C THR A 148 -17.30 -15.97 -9.51
N VAL A 149 -16.19 -15.24 -9.55
CA VAL A 149 -15.29 -15.21 -10.70
C VAL A 149 -13.92 -15.71 -10.24
N VAL A 150 -13.51 -16.87 -10.74
CA VAL A 150 -12.26 -17.52 -10.34
C VAL A 150 -11.42 -17.80 -11.57
N SER A 151 -10.15 -17.44 -11.45
CA SER A 151 -9.11 -17.88 -12.37
C SER A 151 -8.46 -19.15 -11.81
N THR A 152 -8.44 -20.22 -12.62
CA THR A 152 -7.82 -21.51 -12.26
C THR A 152 -6.39 -21.67 -12.80
N SER A 153 -5.82 -20.60 -13.34
CA SER A 153 -4.44 -20.57 -13.88
C SER A 153 -3.75 -19.27 -13.48
N SER A 154 -2.52 -19.37 -12.98
CA SER A 154 -1.69 -18.22 -12.57
C SER A 154 -1.39 -17.21 -13.70
N ALA A 155 -1.62 -17.59 -14.96
CA ALA A 155 -1.43 -16.73 -16.12
C ALA A 155 -2.69 -15.95 -16.54
N SER A 156 -3.83 -16.11 -15.86
CA SER A 156 -5.10 -15.52 -16.29
C SER A 156 -5.61 -14.43 -15.36
N ILE A 157 -6.19 -13.38 -15.95
CA ILE A 157 -6.82 -12.27 -15.22
C ILE A 157 -8.29 -12.64 -14.99
N PRO A 158 -8.76 -12.80 -13.74
CA PRO A 158 -10.14 -13.19 -13.47
C PRO A 158 -11.17 -12.13 -13.88
N LEU A 159 -10.86 -10.83 -13.70
CA LEU A 159 -11.73 -9.72 -14.06
C LEU A 159 -10.92 -8.53 -14.55
N THR A 160 -11.31 -7.98 -15.70
CA THR A 160 -10.83 -6.68 -16.20
C THR A 160 -12.03 -5.75 -16.31
N LEU A 161 -11.93 -4.56 -15.69
CA LEU A 161 -12.92 -3.49 -15.82
C LEU A 161 -12.25 -2.34 -16.58
N GLN A 162 -12.75 -2.05 -17.77
CA GLN A 162 -12.19 -1.03 -18.65
C GLN A 162 -13.26 -0.01 -19.03
N GLY A 163 -12.95 1.27 -18.82
CA GLY A 163 -13.79 2.36 -19.31
C GLY A 163 -13.63 2.54 -20.81
N PHE A 164 -14.70 2.98 -21.48
CA PHE A 164 -14.61 3.45 -22.86
C PHE A 164 -14.11 4.90 -22.92
N SER A 165 -13.65 5.36 -24.08
CA SER A 165 -13.19 6.74 -24.25
C SER A 165 -14.31 7.73 -23.91
N GLY A 166 -14.05 8.65 -22.97
CA GLY A 166 -15.07 9.61 -22.51
C GLY A 166 -16.01 9.07 -21.43
N GLN A 167 -15.71 7.93 -20.80
CA GLN A 167 -16.44 7.42 -19.65
C GLN A 167 -16.47 8.48 -18.52
N LEU A 168 -17.67 8.91 -18.14
CA LEU A 168 -17.88 9.89 -17.06
C LEU A 168 -18.23 9.22 -15.73
N SER A 169 -18.93 8.08 -15.76
CA SER A 169 -19.32 7.33 -14.55
C SER A 169 -18.20 6.43 -14.02
N ASN A 170 -18.38 5.91 -12.81
CA ASN A 170 -17.44 5.00 -12.15
C ASN A 170 -17.15 3.73 -12.96
N LEU A 171 -15.91 3.24 -12.91
CA LEU A 171 -15.51 1.94 -13.47
C LEU A 171 -15.97 0.77 -12.59
N PHE A 172 -16.06 1.01 -11.29
CA PHE A 172 -16.55 0.03 -10.30
C PHE A 172 -17.27 0.76 -9.16
N GLN A 173 -18.36 0.18 -8.67
CA GLN A 173 -19.20 0.78 -7.63
C GLN A 173 -19.84 -0.30 -6.76
N ILE A 174 -19.63 -0.20 -5.46
CA ILE A 174 -20.37 -0.93 -4.43
C ILE A 174 -21.24 0.09 -3.72
N ALA A 175 -22.56 -0.14 -3.68
CA ALA A 175 -23.52 0.75 -3.05
C ALA A 175 -24.25 0.07 -1.88
N SER A 176 -24.73 0.87 -0.94
CA SER A 176 -25.63 0.44 0.12
C SER A 176 -27.02 0.10 -0.42
N SER A 177 -27.87 -0.48 0.42
CA SER A 177 -29.30 -0.71 0.10
C SER A 177 -30.09 0.58 -0.17
N SER A 178 -29.59 1.73 0.27
CA SER A 178 -30.15 3.06 -0.04
C SER A 178 -29.60 3.67 -1.34
N GLY A 179 -28.67 2.99 -2.02
CA GLY A 179 -28.04 3.45 -3.27
C GLY A 179 -26.82 4.36 -3.08
N ALA A 180 -26.36 4.59 -1.84
CA ALA A 180 -25.16 5.40 -1.59
C ALA A 180 -23.87 4.61 -1.86
N ASN A 181 -22.88 5.24 -2.47
CA ASN A 181 -21.60 4.59 -2.78
C ASN A 181 -20.79 4.34 -1.51
N LEU A 182 -20.37 3.09 -1.30
CA LEU A 182 -19.51 2.66 -0.19
C LEU A 182 -18.05 2.59 -0.64
N VAL A 183 -17.80 1.94 -1.78
CA VAL A 183 -16.49 1.82 -2.42
C VAL A 183 -16.67 2.05 -3.91
N MET A 184 -15.83 2.88 -4.51
CA MET A 184 -15.89 3.15 -5.94
C MET A 184 -14.52 3.42 -6.53
N ILE A 185 -14.38 3.06 -7.80
CA ILE A 185 -13.26 3.48 -8.65
C ILE A 185 -13.85 4.43 -9.68
N SER A 186 -13.45 5.71 -9.64
CA SER A 186 -13.95 6.71 -10.60
C SER A 186 -13.46 6.42 -12.03
N SER A 187 -14.02 7.12 -13.02
CA SER A 187 -13.52 7.07 -14.40
C SER A 187 -12.04 7.47 -14.53
N GLY A 188 -11.55 8.32 -13.62
CA GLY A 188 -10.14 8.70 -13.52
C GLY A 188 -9.24 7.72 -12.77
N GLY A 189 -9.78 6.59 -12.28
CA GLY A 189 -9.01 5.56 -11.57
C GLY A 189 -8.85 5.82 -10.07
N ASN A 190 -9.48 6.84 -9.50
CA ASN A 190 -9.38 7.13 -8.07
C ASN A 190 -10.22 6.14 -7.27
N LEU A 191 -9.59 5.44 -6.31
CA LEU A 191 -10.31 4.66 -5.31
C LEU A 191 -10.87 5.61 -4.24
N THR A 192 -12.18 5.56 -4.02
CA THR A 192 -12.88 6.29 -2.96
C THR A 192 -13.59 5.30 -2.05
N VAL A 193 -13.38 5.45 -0.74
CA VAL A 193 -14.11 4.74 0.31
C VAL A 193 -14.77 5.80 1.19
N THR A 194 -16.10 5.79 1.27
CA THR A 194 -16.86 6.87 1.91
C THR A 194 -17.01 6.71 3.42
N GLY A 195 -16.90 5.48 3.92
CA GLY A 195 -16.85 5.18 5.35
C GLY A 195 -15.42 5.04 5.88
N SER A 196 -15.27 4.88 7.19
CA SER A 196 -14.00 4.49 7.79
C SER A 196 -13.56 3.12 7.28
N THR A 197 -12.27 2.97 6.95
CA THR A 197 -11.69 1.72 6.46
C THR A 197 -10.37 1.42 7.17
N THR A 198 -10.04 0.13 7.26
CA THR A 198 -8.76 -0.37 7.76
C THR A 198 -7.99 -1.01 6.62
N ILE A 199 -6.75 -0.55 6.39
CA ILE A 199 -5.84 -1.18 5.43
C ILE A 199 -4.83 -2.00 6.24
N SER A 200 -4.98 -3.33 6.24
CA SER A 200 -4.13 -4.27 7.01
C SER A 200 -2.73 -4.49 6.42
N GLY A 201 -2.21 -3.50 5.68
CA GLY A 201 -0.93 -3.58 4.97
C GLY A 201 -0.33 -2.20 4.75
N VAL A 202 0.72 -2.14 3.94
CA VAL A 202 1.43 -0.88 3.66
C VAL A 202 0.70 -0.07 2.59
N ILE A 203 0.58 1.24 2.81
CA ILE A 203 0.17 2.20 1.78
C ILE A 203 1.44 2.72 1.08
N ASN A 204 1.68 2.34 -0.17
CA ASN A 204 2.78 2.85 -0.97
C ASN A 204 2.29 3.95 -1.92
N ALA A 205 2.51 5.21 -1.55
CA ALA A 205 2.04 6.37 -2.31
C ALA A 205 3.24 7.14 -2.93
N SER A 206 3.40 7.05 -4.25
CA SER A 206 4.51 7.70 -4.98
C SER A 206 4.50 9.23 -4.89
N GLY A 207 3.32 9.83 -4.72
CA GLY A 207 3.13 11.28 -4.52
C GLY A 207 2.98 11.70 -3.06
N GLY A 208 3.24 10.81 -2.11
CA GLY A 208 3.02 11.05 -0.67
C GLY A 208 1.56 10.84 -0.23
N ILE A 209 1.32 11.01 1.07
CA ILE A 209 0.01 10.86 1.71
C ILE A 209 -0.45 12.25 2.19
N ASN A 210 -1.58 12.73 1.68
CA ASN A 210 -2.21 13.96 2.17
C ASN A 210 -3.33 13.62 3.16
N LEU A 211 -3.15 14.01 4.43
CA LEU A 211 -4.11 13.80 5.52
C LEU A 211 -4.88 15.10 5.79
N LEU A 212 -6.00 15.31 5.09
CA LEU A 212 -6.83 16.52 5.21
C LEU A 212 -7.43 16.74 6.60
N SER A 213 -7.76 15.65 7.30
CA SER A 213 -8.23 15.68 8.69
C SER A 213 -7.88 14.37 9.36
N ILE A 214 -7.35 14.44 10.57
CA ILE A 214 -7.09 13.29 11.41
C ILE A 214 -8.04 13.37 12.58
N LEU A 215 -8.83 12.31 12.78
CA LEU A 215 -9.80 12.25 13.87
C LEU A 215 -9.10 12.52 15.20
N ASN A 216 -9.58 13.53 15.94
CA ASN A 216 -9.04 14.00 17.22
C ASN A 216 -7.70 14.76 17.16
N CYS A 217 -7.20 15.14 15.98
CA CYS A 217 -6.12 16.13 15.84
C CYS A 217 -6.65 17.55 15.79
N ASN A 218 -7.00 18.08 16.97
CA ASN A 218 -7.53 19.42 17.12
C ASN A 218 -6.64 20.22 18.08
N GLY A 219 -6.08 21.34 17.64
CA GLY A 219 -5.52 22.41 18.48
C GLY A 219 -4.20 22.13 19.22
N SER A 220 -4.07 20.97 19.88
CA SER A 220 -2.90 20.59 20.70
C SER A 220 -2.32 19.21 20.36
N GLY A 221 -2.93 18.50 19.41
CA GLY A 221 -2.45 17.19 18.98
C GLY A 221 -1.49 17.30 17.80
N LEU A 222 -0.33 16.66 17.91
CA LEU A 222 0.65 16.52 16.82
C LEU A 222 0.54 15.14 16.17
N LEU A 223 0.98 15.08 14.91
CA LEU A 223 1.17 13.81 14.23
C LEU A 223 2.41 13.11 14.78
N GLU A 224 2.20 11.99 15.44
CA GLU A 224 3.27 11.22 16.06
C GLU A 224 3.20 9.75 15.69
N THR A 225 4.33 9.07 15.85
CA THR A 225 4.42 7.62 15.70
C THR A 225 4.24 6.99 17.08
N ASN A 226 3.24 6.11 17.24
CA ASN A 226 3.01 5.40 18.49
C ASN A 226 4.05 4.28 18.72
N SER A 227 4.01 3.63 19.89
CA SER A 227 4.95 2.56 20.27
C SER A 227 4.92 1.34 19.34
N SER A 228 3.88 1.19 18.53
CA SER A 228 3.71 0.13 17.54
C SER A 228 4.07 0.58 16.11
N GLY A 229 4.60 1.79 15.93
CA GLY A 229 4.98 2.33 14.62
C GLY A 229 3.83 2.94 13.81
N GLY A 230 2.63 3.04 14.38
CA GLY A 230 1.46 3.64 13.71
C GLY A 230 1.44 5.16 13.86
N ILE A 231 0.92 5.88 12.86
CA ILE A 231 0.71 7.32 12.94
C ILE A 231 -0.56 7.60 13.73
N GLN A 232 -0.47 8.37 14.81
CA GLN A 232 -1.59 8.77 15.66
C GLN A 232 -1.57 10.27 15.92
N CYS A 233 -2.70 10.78 16.40
CA CYS A 233 -2.70 12.06 17.08
C CYS A 233 -2.29 11.88 18.54
N GLY A 234 -1.09 12.35 18.88
CA GLY A 234 -0.57 12.33 20.24
C GLY A 234 -0.78 13.68 20.93
N VAL A 235 -0.77 13.67 22.26
CA VAL A 235 -0.45 14.89 23.02
C VAL A 235 1.03 15.16 22.77
N ASP A 236 1.40 16.41 22.50
CA ASP A 236 2.82 16.81 22.41
C ASP A 236 3.54 16.39 23.71
N ASP A 237 4.32 15.32 23.62
CA ASP A 237 4.92 14.70 24.79
C ASP A 237 6.13 15.56 25.24
N ILE A 238 5.88 16.41 26.23
CA ILE A 238 6.87 17.07 27.12
C ILE A 238 7.73 18.16 26.44
N GLY A 239 7.54 18.42 25.14
CA GLY A 239 8.05 19.62 24.48
C GLY A 239 7.13 20.81 24.74
N SER A 240 7.47 21.72 25.66
CA SER A 240 6.79 23.03 25.76
C SER A 240 7.19 23.97 24.62
N GLY A 241 7.26 23.44 23.40
CA GLY A 241 7.45 24.19 22.18
C GLY A 241 6.09 24.57 21.61
N GLY A 242 5.38 25.46 22.30
CA GLY A 242 4.32 26.21 21.64
C GLY A 242 4.87 26.75 20.31
N SER A 243 4.09 26.58 19.24
CA SER A 243 4.48 26.93 17.88
C SER A 243 5.16 28.31 17.82
N GLY A 244 6.48 28.33 17.65
CA GLY A 244 7.27 29.56 17.46
C GLY A 244 8.08 30.06 18.66
N ASP A 245 8.21 29.34 19.78
CA ASP A 245 9.00 29.81 20.94
C ASP A 245 10.52 29.63 20.76
N THR A 246 10.94 28.48 20.22
CA THR A 246 12.33 28.19 19.80
C THR A 246 12.36 28.03 18.29
N VAL A 247 13.08 28.90 17.59
CA VAL A 247 13.26 28.81 16.14
C VAL A 247 14.65 28.26 15.86
N PHE A 248 14.70 27.09 15.24
CA PHE A 248 15.88 26.69 14.46
C PHE A 248 15.91 27.61 13.25
N ASP A 249 16.85 28.56 13.25
CA ASP A 249 17.08 29.49 12.15
C ASP A 249 18.02 28.80 11.15
N PRO A 250 17.51 28.22 10.05
CA PRO A 250 18.33 27.48 9.11
C PRO A 250 19.23 28.40 8.27
N ILE A 251 18.96 29.71 8.23
CA ILE A 251 19.73 30.68 7.44
C ILE A 251 21.02 31.02 8.19
N ASN A 252 20.91 31.25 9.51
CA ASN A 252 22.05 31.60 10.35
C ASN A 252 22.62 30.42 11.14
N GLY A 253 22.03 29.23 11.01
CA GLY A 253 22.45 28.02 11.73
C GLY A 253 22.32 28.15 13.25
N ALA A 254 21.39 28.97 13.73
CA ALA A 254 21.28 29.33 15.14
C ALA A 254 19.96 28.85 15.76
N ILE A 255 19.95 28.66 17.07
CA ILE A 255 18.72 28.47 17.84
C ILE A 255 18.37 29.82 18.47
N ARG A 256 17.22 30.41 18.12
CA ARG A 256 16.77 31.70 18.63
C ARG A 256 15.50 31.57 19.47
N LEU A 257 15.48 32.22 20.62
CA LEU A 257 14.26 32.41 21.42
C LEU A 257 13.51 33.64 20.88
N THR A 258 12.24 33.47 20.53
CA THR A 258 11.51 34.47 19.73
C THR A 258 10.94 35.63 20.52
N THR A 259 10.72 35.46 21.82
CA THR A 259 10.10 36.47 22.70
C THR A 259 10.93 36.71 23.96
N SER A 260 10.65 37.79 24.68
CA SER A 260 11.28 38.09 25.97
C SER A 260 10.80 37.19 27.11
N THR A 261 9.70 36.45 26.94
CA THR A 261 9.10 35.59 27.97
C THR A 261 9.59 34.13 27.91
N VAL A 262 10.00 33.64 26.73
CA VAL A 262 10.49 32.26 26.56
C VAL A 262 11.84 32.04 27.24
N ARG A 263 11.99 30.90 27.90
CA ARG A 263 13.22 30.45 28.57
C ARG A 263 13.45 28.98 28.25
N VAL A 264 14.72 28.58 28.14
CA VAL A 264 15.13 27.18 27.97
C VAL A 264 15.65 26.68 29.32
N GLY A 265 14.97 25.66 29.86
CA GLY A 265 15.38 24.96 31.07
C GLY A 265 15.93 23.58 30.74
N PHE A 266 17.16 23.29 31.19
CA PHE A 266 17.71 21.93 31.21
C PHE A 266 17.77 21.44 32.66
N GLY A 267 17.05 20.34 32.96
CA GLY A 267 17.00 19.78 34.32
C GLY A 267 16.23 20.62 35.33
N THR A 268 15.44 21.62 34.87
CA THR A 268 14.68 22.52 35.73
C THR A 268 13.29 22.83 35.14
N THR A 269 12.30 23.01 36.02
CA THR A 269 10.96 23.48 35.66
C THR A 269 10.74 24.96 35.97
N THR A 270 11.70 25.62 36.63
CA THR A 270 11.62 27.02 37.08
C THR A 270 12.81 27.85 36.60
N PRO A 271 13.03 27.97 35.27
CA PRO A 271 14.17 28.71 34.75
C PRO A 271 14.11 30.20 35.15
N TYR A 272 15.17 30.70 35.78
CA TYR A 272 15.27 32.10 36.22
C TYR A 272 16.03 33.01 35.24
N ALA A 273 16.68 32.44 34.21
CA ALA A 273 17.34 33.16 33.11
C ALA A 273 16.81 32.69 31.74
N LYS A 274 17.30 33.24 30.63
CA LYS A 274 16.95 32.81 29.27
C LYS A 274 17.40 31.38 28.97
N LEU A 275 18.59 31.03 29.45
CA LEU A 275 19.10 29.67 29.54
C LEU A 275 19.31 29.37 31.02
N SER A 276 18.65 28.33 31.54
CA SER A 276 18.82 27.88 32.92
C SER A 276 19.18 26.40 32.89
N ILE A 277 20.34 26.05 33.44
CA ILE A 277 20.82 24.67 33.51
C ILE A 277 20.95 24.31 34.99
N GLN A 278 20.23 23.29 35.41
CA GLN A 278 20.25 22.81 36.79
C GLN A 278 20.69 21.35 36.81
N GLY A 279 21.71 21.05 37.62
CA GLY A 279 22.12 19.68 37.89
C GLY A 279 21.03 18.95 38.67
N ASN A 280 20.81 17.67 38.36
CA ASN A 280 19.82 16.85 39.05
C ASN A 280 20.36 16.40 40.42
N THR A 281 19.54 16.54 41.47
CA THR A 281 19.82 16.03 42.82
C THR A 281 19.27 14.61 43.06
N ASN A 282 18.40 14.12 42.18
CA ASN A 282 17.83 12.78 42.22
C ASN A 282 18.70 11.81 41.41
N GLY A 283 19.75 11.28 42.05
CA GLY A 283 20.66 10.29 41.46
C GLY A 283 22.13 10.53 41.85
N THR A 284 23.05 9.78 41.24
CA THR A 284 24.50 10.04 41.36
C THR A 284 24.81 11.37 40.66
N PRO A 285 25.37 12.38 41.35
CA PRO A 285 25.68 13.67 40.74
C PRO A 285 26.60 13.52 39.52
N SER A 286 26.34 14.33 38.49
CA SER A 286 27.17 14.41 37.28
C SER A 286 27.48 15.86 36.91
N THR A 287 28.40 16.07 35.97
CA THR A 287 28.77 17.41 35.48
C THR A 287 27.55 18.12 34.87
N THR A 288 27.20 19.29 35.41
CA THR A 288 26.03 20.07 34.95
C THR A 288 26.25 20.72 33.58
N VAL A 289 27.46 21.24 33.31
CA VAL A 289 27.86 21.78 32.00
C VAL A 289 29.29 21.36 31.72
N ALA A 290 29.52 20.78 30.55
CA ALA A 290 30.86 20.51 30.01
C ALA A 290 30.97 21.19 28.64
N ILE A 291 32.02 21.99 28.44
CA ILE A 291 32.34 22.61 27.16
C ILE A 291 33.67 22.03 26.72
N LEU A 292 33.65 21.22 25.66
CA LEU A 292 34.83 20.57 25.12
C LEU A 292 35.14 21.19 23.74
N PRO A 293 36.22 21.99 23.62
CA PRO A 293 36.63 22.49 22.32
C PRO A 293 37.13 21.37 21.41
N ALA A 294 36.97 21.53 20.10
CA ALA A 294 37.56 20.64 19.12
C ALA A 294 39.10 20.71 19.13
N SER A 295 39.78 19.64 18.71
CA SER A 295 41.23 19.66 18.54
C SER A 295 41.64 20.75 17.54
N GLY A 296 42.63 21.58 17.90
CA GLY A 296 43.09 22.69 17.08
C GLY A 296 42.18 23.92 17.07
N GLN A 297 41.20 24.01 17.97
CA GLN A 297 40.36 25.19 18.15
C GLN A 297 41.23 26.44 18.35
N ALA A 298 41.08 27.43 17.47
CA ALA A 298 41.84 28.69 17.55
C ALA A 298 41.03 29.84 18.18
N ALA A 299 39.70 29.82 18.03
CA ALA A 299 38.81 30.83 18.63
C ALA A 299 38.46 30.49 20.07
N ASN A 300 37.88 31.45 20.79
CA ASN A 300 37.49 31.29 22.18
C ASN A 300 36.50 30.14 22.38
N ILE A 301 36.59 29.49 23.54
CA ILE A 301 35.71 28.42 23.99
C ILE A 301 34.39 28.99 24.51
N LEU A 302 34.46 30.14 25.18
CA LEU A 302 33.31 30.88 25.67
C LEU A 302 33.54 32.37 25.50
N ASP A 303 32.57 33.05 24.90
CA ASP A 303 32.53 34.49 24.75
C ASP A 303 31.39 35.09 25.59
N ILE A 304 31.67 36.18 26.30
CA ILE A 304 30.69 36.98 27.02
C ILE A 304 30.82 38.43 26.57
N TYR A 305 29.76 38.94 25.95
CA TYR A 305 29.69 40.29 25.39
C TYR A 305 29.04 41.27 26.37
N THR A 306 29.39 42.54 26.24
CA THR A 306 28.67 43.66 26.86
C THR A 306 27.31 43.89 26.19
N THR A 307 26.47 44.72 26.81
CA THR A 307 25.20 45.17 26.21
C THR A 307 25.40 45.99 24.91
N ALA A 308 26.62 46.48 24.66
CA ALA A 308 27.00 47.15 23.41
C ALA A 308 27.46 46.17 22.32
N GLY A 309 27.46 44.85 22.58
CA GLY A 309 27.91 43.84 21.62
C GLY A 309 29.43 43.73 21.50
N VAL A 310 30.19 44.26 22.46
CA VAL A 310 31.67 44.15 22.51
C VAL A 310 32.07 42.98 23.41
N LEU A 311 33.01 42.15 22.96
CA LEU A 311 33.51 41.01 23.73
C LEU A 311 34.28 41.49 24.97
N ASN A 312 33.92 40.99 26.16
CA ASN A 312 34.44 41.48 27.44
C ASN A 312 35.12 40.41 28.29
N THR A 313 34.55 39.20 28.29
CA THR A 313 35.07 38.07 29.07
C THR A 313 35.16 36.86 28.17
N VAL A 314 36.27 36.13 28.29
CA VAL A 314 36.54 34.97 27.45
C VAL A 314 37.08 33.81 28.28
N ILE A 315 36.78 32.59 27.85
CA ILE A 315 37.69 31.46 28.01
C ILE A 315 38.32 31.25 26.63
N ASP A 316 39.60 31.59 26.47
CA ASP A 316 40.25 31.53 25.17
C ASP A 316 40.58 30.08 24.75
N SER A 317 41.11 29.90 23.54
CA SER A 317 41.51 28.59 23.00
C SER A 317 42.63 27.89 23.77
N LEU A 318 43.35 28.61 24.63
CA LEU A 318 44.39 28.07 25.51
C LEU A 318 43.86 27.80 26.93
N ASN A 319 42.54 27.84 27.12
CA ASN A 319 41.85 27.68 28.40
C ASN A 319 42.19 28.75 29.43
N ARG A 320 42.54 29.97 29.00
CA ARG A 320 42.79 31.10 29.89
C ARG A 320 41.53 31.92 30.07
N PHE A 321 41.25 32.32 31.31
CA PHE A 321 40.09 33.11 31.68
C PHE A 321 40.43 34.60 31.71
N GLY A 322 39.82 35.37 30.79
CA GLY A 322 39.95 36.82 30.72
C GLY A 322 38.72 37.52 31.29
N LEU A 323 38.91 38.43 32.25
CA LEU A 323 37.87 39.31 32.79
C LEU A 323 38.17 40.76 32.37
N GLY A 324 37.26 41.37 31.61
CA GLY A 324 37.47 42.71 31.04
C GLY A 324 38.53 42.76 29.92
N THR A 325 39.02 41.60 29.48
CA THR A 325 40.01 41.45 28.41
C THR A 325 39.67 40.23 27.57
N THR A 326 39.97 40.34 26.28
CA THR A 326 39.82 39.27 25.27
C THR A 326 41.15 38.61 24.92
N SER A 327 42.25 39.13 25.47
CA SER A 327 43.61 38.63 25.24
C SER A 327 44.30 38.39 26.58
N PRO A 328 43.88 37.37 27.34
CA PRO A 328 44.51 37.07 28.63
C PRO A 328 45.99 36.72 28.44
N GLY A 329 46.88 37.36 29.19
CA GLY A 329 48.32 37.06 29.19
C GLY A 329 48.69 35.88 30.08
N PHE A 330 47.85 35.60 31.08
CA PHE A 330 47.99 34.53 32.07
C PHE A 330 46.72 33.68 32.15
N THR A 331 46.78 32.52 32.82
CA THR A 331 45.63 31.63 33.04
C THR A 331 44.40 32.36 33.60
N LEU A 332 44.60 33.35 34.48
CA LEU A 332 43.60 34.32 34.86
C LEU A 332 44.16 35.72 34.59
N SER A 333 43.45 36.50 33.77
CA SER A 333 43.81 37.90 33.51
C SER A 333 42.61 38.79 33.82
N VAL A 334 42.83 39.82 34.64
CA VAL A 334 41.80 40.84 34.95
C VAL A 334 42.30 42.17 34.42
N ALA A 335 41.64 42.72 33.41
CA ALA A 335 41.89 44.09 32.96
C ALA A 335 41.05 45.03 33.82
N GLY A 336 41.69 45.56 34.87
CA GLY A 336 41.07 46.43 35.86
C GLY A 336 41.54 46.09 37.27
N THR A 337 40.78 46.54 38.27
CA THR A 337 41.07 46.26 39.68
C THR A 337 40.52 44.91 40.10
N LEU A 338 41.35 44.06 40.70
CA LEU A 338 40.89 42.85 41.40
C LEU A 338 40.57 43.20 42.86
N GLY A 339 39.29 43.25 43.20
CA GLY A 339 38.84 43.42 44.58
C GLY A 339 38.84 42.10 45.34
N VAL A 340 39.62 42.00 46.42
CA VAL A 340 39.65 40.83 47.31
C VAL A 340 39.22 41.27 48.71
N THR A 341 38.06 40.80 49.17
CA THR A 341 37.46 41.20 50.47
C THR A 341 37.70 40.18 51.59
N GLY A 342 38.23 39.00 51.26
CA GLY A 342 38.66 37.96 52.21
C GLY A 342 40.18 37.83 52.28
N THR A 343 40.66 36.85 53.04
CA THR A 343 42.07 36.46 53.03
C THR A 343 42.45 35.89 51.66
N SER A 344 43.54 36.36 51.08
CA SER A 344 44.14 35.77 49.87
C SER A 344 45.48 35.13 50.22
N SER A 345 45.78 34.01 49.58
CA SER A 345 47.05 33.30 49.71
C SER A 345 47.56 32.96 48.32
N LEU A 346 48.74 33.47 47.97
CA LEU A 346 49.40 33.23 46.67
C LEU A 346 50.50 32.18 46.86
N GLN A 347 50.12 30.98 47.33
CA GLN A 347 51.07 29.88 47.50
C GLN A 347 51.63 29.44 46.15
N GLY A 348 52.95 29.22 46.08
CA GLY A 348 53.63 28.80 44.86
C GLY A 348 53.77 29.89 43.79
N ALA A 349 53.40 31.14 44.08
CA ALA A 349 53.72 32.26 43.20
C ALA A 349 55.24 32.48 43.20
N GLU A 350 55.88 32.34 42.05
CA GLU A 350 57.32 32.60 41.89
C GLU A 350 57.67 34.08 42.08
N ALA A 351 56.74 34.99 41.73
CA ALA A 351 56.85 36.42 41.98
C ALA A 351 55.46 37.06 42.09
N ILE A 352 55.35 38.09 42.93
CA ILE A 352 54.21 39.03 42.93
C ILE A 352 54.73 40.35 42.38
N PHE A 353 54.27 40.73 41.19
CA PHE A 353 54.64 41.98 40.56
C PHE A 353 53.58 43.04 40.84
N ILE A 354 53.94 44.05 41.63
CA ILE A 354 53.17 45.28 41.80
C ILE A 354 53.94 46.32 40.99
N ASN A 355 53.34 46.82 39.90
CA ASN A 355 54.03 47.70 38.95
C ASN A 355 54.47 49.04 39.58
N ASP A 356 55.35 49.78 38.91
CA ASP A 356 56.08 50.96 39.42
C ASP A 356 55.24 52.16 39.92
N THR A 357 53.91 52.05 39.90
CA THR A 357 52.98 53.04 40.48
C THR A 357 52.14 52.49 41.63
N GLY A 358 52.17 51.18 41.87
CA GLY A 358 51.35 50.50 42.87
C GLY A 358 51.99 50.50 44.25
N ASN A 359 51.35 51.12 45.23
CA ASN A 359 51.71 50.92 46.63
C ASN A 359 51.17 49.57 47.13
N LEU A 360 52.02 48.77 47.77
CA LEU A 360 51.55 47.65 48.59
C LEU A 360 51.18 48.17 49.98
N LEU A 361 49.90 48.46 50.21
CA LEU A 361 49.40 48.78 51.55
C LEU A 361 49.02 47.49 52.27
N VAL A 362 49.73 47.15 53.35
CA VAL A 362 49.39 46.03 54.23
C VAL A 362 48.87 46.58 55.54
N GLY A 363 47.57 46.45 55.79
CA GLY A 363 46.93 46.94 57.03
C GLY A 363 47.24 46.11 58.29
N GLY A 364 48.06 45.06 58.16
CA GLY A 364 48.49 44.16 59.22
C GLY A 364 50.00 43.95 59.23
N THR A 365 50.46 42.79 59.68
CA THR A 365 51.88 42.45 59.70
C THR A 365 52.35 41.93 58.34
N VAL A 366 53.53 42.37 57.92
CA VAL A 366 54.28 41.76 56.82
C VAL A 366 55.31 40.82 57.45
N SER A 367 55.15 39.51 57.27
CA SER A 367 56.11 38.51 57.73
C SER A 367 56.98 38.05 56.56
N ILE A 368 58.29 38.22 56.67
CA ILE A 368 59.25 37.80 55.65
C ILE A 368 60.24 36.83 56.30
N THR A 369 60.25 35.59 55.82
CA THR A 369 61.09 34.50 56.36
C THR A 369 62.41 34.34 55.59
N GLY A 370 62.51 34.91 54.39
CA GLY A 370 63.74 34.98 53.58
C GLY A 370 64.43 36.34 53.64
N SER A 371 65.46 36.54 52.80
CA SER A 371 66.09 37.85 52.65
C SER A 371 65.17 38.82 51.90
N SER A 372 65.07 40.06 52.40
CA SER A 372 64.44 41.17 51.65
C SER A 372 65.47 42.22 51.28
N THR A 373 65.28 42.83 50.12
CA THR A 373 66.08 43.98 49.67
C THR A 373 65.15 45.14 49.40
N ILE A 374 65.40 46.27 50.06
CA ILE A 374 64.73 47.55 49.79
C ILE A 374 65.76 48.42 49.08
N GLN A 375 65.53 48.73 47.80
CA GLN A 375 66.46 49.54 47.00
C GLN A 375 66.30 51.06 47.23
N GLY A 376 65.33 51.46 48.06
CA GLY A 376 65.07 52.84 48.46
C GLY A 376 65.11 53.04 49.97
N GLU A 377 64.29 53.96 50.47
CA GLU A 377 64.18 54.26 51.90
C GLU A 377 63.20 53.31 52.61
N LEU A 378 63.58 52.77 53.77
CA LEU A 378 62.67 52.12 54.70
C LEU A 378 62.30 53.12 55.81
N ASN A 379 61.10 53.68 55.74
CA ASN A 379 60.56 54.52 56.80
C ASN A 379 59.77 53.68 57.81
N VAL A 380 60.20 53.65 59.08
CA VAL A 380 59.50 52.97 60.17
C VAL A 380 58.93 54.02 61.11
N GLY A 381 57.62 54.24 61.06
CA GLY A 381 56.94 55.27 61.86
C GLY A 381 56.78 54.95 63.36
N ALA A 382 57.32 53.81 63.84
CA ALA A 382 57.20 53.32 65.22
C ALA A 382 58.48 52.57 65.65
N THR A 383 58.45 51.83 66.75
CA THR A 383 59.59 51.05 67.25
C THR A 383 60.00 49.94 66.27
N SER A 384 61.29 49.87 65.94
CA SER A 384 61.87 48.73 65.24
C SER A 384 62.75 47.92 66.19
N THR A 385 62.54 46.61 66.27
CA THR A 385 63.38 45.69 67.03
C THR A 385 64.20 44.85 66.07
N LEU A 386 65.50 45.11 65.98
CA LEU A 386 66.40 44.41 65.09
C LEU A 386 67.40 43.58 65.91
N SER A 387 67.62 42.34 65.51
CA SER A 387 68.62 41.44 66.09
C SER A 387 69.50 40.89 64.98
N GLY A 388 70.82 40.88 65.20
CA GLY A 388 71.78 40.34 64.22
C GLY A 388 72.06 41.21 62.99
N ILE A 389 71.94 42.55 63.08
CA ILE A 389 72.31 43.44 61.97
C ILE A 389 73.83 43.44 61.76
N GLN A 390 74.27 43.21 60.51
CA GLN A 390 75.62 43.56 60.05
C GLN A 390 75.51 44.73 59.07
N ASN A 391 75.75 45.97 59.53
CA ASN A 391 75.78 47.13 58.65
C ASN A 391 77.21 47.33 58.11
N THR A 392 77.34 47.43 56.79
CA THR A 392 78.61 47.67 56.09
C THR A 392 78.83 49.14 55.70
N GLY A 393 77.85 50.01 55.97
CA GLY A 393 77.87 51.46 55.76
C GLY A 393 77.63 52.27 57.04
N PHE A 394 77.14 53.51 56.90
CA PHE A 394 76.90 54.42 58.04
C PHE A 394 75.47 54.25 58.59
N ILE A 395 75.35 54.13 59.91
CA ILE A 395 74.09 54.40 60.63
C ILE A 395 74.17 55.84 61.13
N THR A 396 73.22 56.69 60.73
CA THR A 396 73.02 58.01 61.33
C THR A 396 71.77 57.94 62.19
N THR A 397 71.93 57.96 63.51
CA THR A 397 70.80 58.08 64.45
C THR A 397 70.78 59.47 65.05
N THR A 398 69.59 60.05 65.22
CA THR A 398 69.36 61.27 65.99
C THR A 398 68.34 60.95 67.08
N GLY A 399 68.78 60.31 68.17
CA GLY A 399 67.93 59.89 69.30
C GLY A 399 68.64 58.90 70.24
N ASN A 400 68.10 58.69 71.45
CA ASN A 400 68.62 57.69 72.39
C ASN A 400 68.47 56.29 71.79
N ILE A 401 69.56 55.53 71.83
CA ILE A 401 69.61 54.10 71.46
C ILE A 401 68.86 53.27 72.50
#